data_AF-A0A8C1M7D3-F1
#
_entry.id   AF-A0A8C1M7D3-F1
#
_cell.length_a   1.000
_cell.length_b   1.000
_cell.length_c   1.000
_cell.angle_alpha   90.00
_cell.angle_beta   90.00
_cell.angle_gamma   90.00
#
_symmetry.space_group_name_H-M   'P 1'
#
loop_
_entity.id
_entity.type
_entity.pdbx_description
1 polymer ?
#
loop_
_entity_poly.entity_id
_entity_poly.type
_entity_poly.pdbx_seq_one_letter_code
_entity_poly.pdbx_strand_id
1 'polypeptide(L)'
;MNNFIPILPILAFLFGPALCSEDETRLVKSLFSKYNKVVRPVSHFRDPVVVTVGLQLIQLISVDEVNQIVNSNVRLKQQWKDVNLQWNPDDYGGIRKIRIPSTDIWKPDLVLYNNADGDFAIVHETKVLLEHTGMITWTPPAIFKSYCEIVVLHFPFDLQNCSMKLGTWTYDGNLVIINPDSDRPDLSNFMESGEWVMKDYRNWKHWVYYACCPDTPYLDITYHFLLLRLPLYFIVNVIIPCMLFSFLTGLVFYLPTDSGEKMTLSISVLLSLTVFLLVIVELIPSTSSAVPLIGKYMLFTMIFVIASIIITVIVINTHHRSPSTHTMPAWVRKIFIDTIPNLMFFSTMKRPSQERQEKRLLPADFDISDISGKPMPASVTYHSPITKNPDVRCAIEGVKYIADTMKSDEESNNAAEEWKFVAMVLDHILLCVFMAVCIIGTLGVFAGRLIELSML
;
A
#
# COMPACT_ATOMS: atom_id res chain seq x y z
N MET A 1 -68.87 78.08 15.49
CA MET A 1 -69.12 76.70 15.05
C MET A 1 -67.78 76.00 14.92
N ASN A 2 -67.70 74.81 15.52
CA ASN A 2 -66.70 73.74 15.35
C ASN A 2 -65.39 73.83 16.14
N ASN A 3 -65.53 73.38 17.39
CA ASN A 3 -64.57 72.65 18.23
C ASN A 3 -63.56 71.79 17.46
N PHE A 4 -62.28 71.83 17.86
CA PHE A 4 -61.43 70.64 17.92
C PHE A 4 -60.36 70.79 19.02
N ILE A 5 -60.29 69.76 19.85
CA ILE A 5 -59.52 69.58 21.08
C ILE A 5 -58.06 69.22 20.75
N PRO A 6 -57.03 69.65 21.51
CA PRO A 6 -55.69 69.12 21.35
C PRO A 6 -55.52 67.84 22.19
N ILE A 7 -55.35 66.68 21.55
CA ILE A 7 -54.91 65.45 22.21
C ILE A 7 -53.40 65.34 22.03
N LEU A 8 -52.68 65.50 23.14
CA LEU A 8 -51.25 65.22 23.27
C LEU A 8 -51.03 63.70 23.28
N PRO A 9 -50.17 63.09 22.45
CA PRO A 9 -49.73 61.73 22.69
C PRO A 9 -48.54 61.78 23.64
N ILE A 10 -48.76 61.31 24.87
CA ILE A 10 -47.70 60.94 25.81
C ILE A 10 -47.03 59.69 25.23
N LEU A 11 -46.02 59.87 24.39
CA LEU A 11 -45.07 58.81 24.06
C LEU A 11 -44.01 58.81 25.17
N ALA A 12 -44.33 58.12 26.26
CA ALA A 12 -43.34 57.79 27.27
C ALA A 12 -42.29 56.88 26.62
N PHE A 13 -41.13 57.46 26.32
CA PHE A 13 -39.89 56.73 26.11
C PHE A 13 -39.64 55.89 27.38
N LEU A 14 -40.07 54.64 27.37
CA LEU A 14 -39.50 53.59 28.20
C LEU A 14 -38.11 53.26 27.64
N PHE A 15 -37.18 54.21 27.73
CA PHE A 15 -35.78 53.85 27.92
C PHE A 15 -35.67 53.36 29.36
N GLY A 16 -36.03 52.09 29.59
CA GLY A 16 -35.44 51.37 30.70
C GLY A 16 -33.92 51.49 30.53
N PRO A 17 -33.16 51.88 31.57
CA PRO A 17 -31.71 51.84 31.46
C PRO A 17 -31.35 50.42 31.05
N ALA A 18 -30.71 50.29 29.89
CA ALA A 18 -30.01 49.07 29.56
C ALA A 18 -29.02 48.87 30.72
N LEU A 19 -29.30 47.91 31.61
CA LEU A 19 -28.35 47.48 32.62
C LEU A 19 -27.16 46.86 31.87
N CYS A 20 -26.25 47.71 31.43
CA CYS A 20 -24.93 47.30 31.01
C CYS A 20 -24.25 46.72 32.26
N SER A 21 -23.52 45.62 32.11
CA SER A 21 -22.82 44.92 33.21
C SER A 21 -21.65 45.77 33.73
N GLU A 22 -21.97 46.86 34.44
CA GLU A 22 -20.99 47.76 35.05
C GLU A 22 -20.19 47.02 36.14
N ASP A 23 -20.84 46.08 36.83
CA ASP A 23 -20.21 45.25 37.86
C ASP A 23 -19.11 44.33 37.29
N GLU A 24 -19.28 43.75 36.10
CA GLU A 24 -18.25 42.92 35.46
C GLU A 24 -17.06 43.76 35.01
N THR A 25 -17.31 44.97 34.49
CA THR A 25 -16.25 45.91 34.11
C THR A 25 -15.47 46.39 35.34
N ARG A 26 -16.17 46.68 36.44
CA ARG A 26 -15.57 47.04 37.73
C ARG A 26 -14.70 45.89 38.28
N LEU A 27 -15.19 44.66 38.19
CA LEU A 27 -14.47 43.45 38.62
C LEU A 27 -13.19 43.23 37.81
N VAL A 28 -13.26 43.28 36.49
CA VAL A 28 -12.07 43.11 35.64
C VAL A 28 -11.02 44.18 35.97
N LYS A 29 -11.45 45.44 36.11
CA LYS A 29 -10.54 46.54 36.46
C LYS A 29 -9.90 46.37 37.83
N SER A 30 -10.62 45.84 38.83
CA SER A 30 -10.07 45.63 40.17
C SER A 30 -9.05 44.48 40.18
N LEU A 31 -9.36 43.37 39.51
CA LEU A 31 -8.49 42.18 39.41
C LEU A 31 -7.14 42.48 38.76
N PHE A 32 -7.12 43.22 37.64
CA PHE A 32 -5.88 43.45 36.88
C PHE A 32 -5.05 44.65 37.34
N SER A 33 -5.51 45.43 38.33
CA SER A 33 -4.80 46.65 38.78
C SER A 33 -3.40 46.38 39.35
N LYS A 34 -3.17 45.21 39.95
CA LYS A 34 -1.90 44.81 40.58
C LYS A 34 -1.36 43.48 40.08
N TYR A 35 -1.95 42.92 39.04
CA TYR A 35 -1.62 41.58 38.56
C TYR A 35 -0.35 41.61 37.70
N ASN A 36 0.58 40.69 37.99
CA ASN A 36 1.79 40.50 37.17
C ASN A 36 1.73 39.12 36.49
N LYS A 37 1.61 39.13 35.15
CA LYS A 37 1.49 37.94 34.32
C LYS A 37 2.73 37.05 34.23
N VAL A 38 3.91 37.55 34.63
CA VAL A 38 5.17 36.79 34.54
C VAL A 38 5.36 35.88 35.77
N VAL A 39 4.78 36.25 36.91
CA VAL A 39 5.00 35.56 38.17
C VAL A 39 4.04 34.38 38.30
N ARG A 40 4.55 33.22 38.77
CA ARG A 40 3.71 32.05 39.05
C ARG A 40 2.66 32.38 40.12
N PRO A 41 1.40 31.94 39.95
CA PRO A 41 0.31 32.32 40.84
C PRO A 41 0.23 31.43 42.09
N VAL A 42 1.18 31.61 43.00
CA VAL A 42 1.29 30.82 44.25
C VAL A 42 1.35 31.74 45.47
N SER A 43 0.84 31.26 46.61
CA SER A 43 0.91 32.00 47.89
C SER A 43 2.32 32.01 48.46
N HIS A 44 3.02 30.87 48.41
CA HIS A 44 4.44 30.77 48.75
C HIS A 44 5.25 30.26 47.55
N PHE A 45 6.50 30.73 47.44
CA PHE A 45 7.39 30.38 46.31
C PHE A 45 7.70 28.87 46.20
N ARG A 46 7.60 28.13 47.31
CA ARG A 46 7.82 26.67 47.38
C ARG A 46 6.62 25.86 46.92
N ASP A 47 5.45 26.45 46.85
CA ASP A 47 4.26 25.71 46.46
C ASP A 47 4.28 25.46 44.94
N PRO A 48 3.94 24.24 44.49
CA PRO A 48 3.79 23.94 43.08
C PRO A 48 2.46 24.46 42.55
N VAL A 49 2.45 24.89 41.29
CA VAL A 49 1.21 25.06 40.54
C VAL A 49 0.81 23.71 39.97
N VAL A 50 -0.35 23.20 40.37
CA VAL A 50 -0.91 21.97 39.80
C VAL A 50 -1.74 22.33 38.57
N VAL A 51 -1.36 21.79 37.42
CA VAL A 51 -2.02 21.97 36.13
C VAL A 51 -2.60 20.64 35.69
N THR A 52 -3.92 20.58 35.54
CA THR A 52 -4.61 19.45 34.93
C THR A 52 -4.67 19.63 33.43
N VAL A 53 -4.15 18.67 32.68
CA VAL A 53 -4.02 18.69 31.22
C VAL A 53 -4.89 17.60 30.62
N GLY A 54 -5.85 17.99 29.78
CA GLY A 54 -6.68 17.10 28.98
C GLY A 54 -6.42 17.34 27.50
N LEU A 55 -6.31 16.26 26.73
CA LEU A 55 -6.21 16.34 25.28
C LEU A 55 -7.49 15.81 24.66
N GLN A 56 -8.17 16.64 23.87
CA GLN A 56 -9.30 16.24 23.06
C GLN A 56 -8.86 16.21 21.59
N LEU A 57 -8.92 15.03 20.96
CA LEU A 57 -8.58 14.87 19.54
C LEU A 57 -9.84 15.12 18.71
N ILE A 58 -9.79 16.11 17.82
CA ILE A 58 -10.93 16.49 16.97
C ILE A 58 -10.84 15.76 15.62
N GLN A 59 -9.68 15.81 14.97
CA GLN A 59 -9.48 15.13 13.69
C GLN A 59 -8.00 14.80 13.50
N LEU A 60 -7.75 13.67 12.83
CA LEU A 60 -6.45 13.36 12.24
C LEU A 60 -6.43 13.98 10.84
N ILE A 61 -5.61 15.02 10.62
CA ILE A 61 -5.61 15.78 9.37
C ILE A 61 -4.87 15.00 8.29
N SER A 62 -3.64 14.59 8.58
CA SER A 62 -2.84 13.77 7.67
C SER A 62 -1.73 13.06 8.44
N VAL A 63 -1.33 11.91 7.90
CA VAL A 63 -0.13 11.17 8.30
C VAL A 63 0.79 11.19 7.10
N ASP A 64 1.89 11.91 7.19
CA ASP A 64 2.91 11.98 6.14
C ASP A 64 3.96 10.90 6.41
N GLU A 65 3.90 9.81 5.66
CA GLU A 65 4.81 8.68 5.82
C GLU A 65 6.22 8.98 5.32
N VAL A 66 6.37 9.93 4.39
CA VAL A 66 7.66 10.34 3.79
C VAL A 66 8.46 11.18 4.76
N ASN A 67 7.82 12.19 5.34
CA ASN A 67 8.45 13.08 6.30
C ASN A 67 8.36 12.56 7.74
N GLN A 68 7.61 11.47 7.99
CA GLN A 68 7.37 10.89 9.32
C GLN A 68 6.67 11.86 10.28
N ILE A 69 5.69 12.61 9.77
CA ILE A 69 4.97 13.66 10.51
C ILE A 69 3.49 13.32 10.58
N VAL A 70 2.90 13.43 11.77
CA VAL A 70 1.46 13.32 11.99
C VAL A 70 0.88 14.69 12.31
N ASN A 71 -0.07 15.12 11.49
CA ASN A 71 -0.80 16.37 11.66
C ASN A 71 -2.15 16.07 12.31
N SER A 72 -2.37 16.63 13.49
CA SER A 72 -3.60 16.44 14.27
C SER A 72 -4.20 17.77 14.70
N ASN A 73 -5.53 17.86 14.66
CA ASN A 73 -6.26 18.99 15.23
C ASN A 73 -6.75 18.59 16.61
N VAL A 74 -6.28 19.29 17.62
CA VAL A 74 -6.55 18.98 19.02
C VAL A 74 -7.08 20.21 19.75
N ARG A 75 -7.81 19.98 20.82
CA ARG A 75 -8.08 20.99 21.85
C ARG A 75 -7.32 20.60 23.10
N LEU A 76 -6.49 21.50 23.59
CA LEU A 76 -5.69 21.28 24.78
C LEU A 76 -6.39 21.91 25.97
N LYS A 77 -7.08 21.12 26.78
CA LYS A 77 -7.69 21.59 28.03
C LYS A 77 -6.62 21.72 29.10
N GLN A 78 -6.51 22.91 29.68
CA GLN A 78 -5.59 23.23 30.76
C GLN A 78 -6.40 23.84 31.89
N GLN A 79 -6.25 23.31 33.10
CA GLN A 79 -6.90 23.82 34.29
C GLN A 79 -5.90 24.03 35.41
N TRP A 80 -5.88 25.21 35.99
CA TRP A 80 -5.03 25.55 37.12
C TRP A 80 -5.74 26.57 38.01
N LYS A 81 -5.25 26.72 39.23
CA LYS A 81 -5.77 27.70 40.18
C LYS A 81 -4.82 28.88 40.30
N ASP A 82 -5.35 30.10 40.18
CA ASP A 82 -4.63 31.34 40.46
C ASP A 82 -5.17 31.97 41.76
N VAL A 83 -4.28 32.20 42.71
CA VAL A 83 -4.64 32.76 44.02
C VAL A 83 -4.92 34.26 43.98
N ASN A 84 -4.37 34.97 43.00
CA ASN A 84 -4.52 36.42 42.87
C ASN A 84 -5.82 36.82 42.16
N LEU A 85 -6.46 35.87 41.45
CA LEU A 85 -7.65 36.09 40.64
C LEU A 85 -8.91 35.52 41.31
N GLN A 86 -9.13 35.84 42.58
CA GLN A 86 -10.30 35.42 43.36
C GLN A 86 -11.15 36.63 43.75
N TRP A 87 -12.47 36.46 43.78
CA TRP A 87 -13.39 37.50 44.24
C TRP A 87 -14.61 36.89 44.94
N ASN A 88 -15.31 37.70 45.73
CA ASN A 88 -16.58 37.33 46.30
C ASN A 88 -17.72 37.69 45.34
N PRO A 89 -18.55 36.73 44.88
CA PRO A 89 -19.68 37.02 43.98
C PRO A 89 -20.67 38.04 44.54
N ASP A 90 -20.84 38.10 45.86
CA ASP A 90 -21.83 38.97 46.51
C ASP A 90 -21.52 40.47 46.31
N ASP A 91 -20.24 40.84 46.17
CA ASP A 91 -19.79 42.24 45.99
C ASP A 91 -19.90 42.73 44.52
N TYR A 92 -20.14 41.82 43.58
CA TYR A 92 -20.13 42.07 42.14
C TYR A 92 -21.37 41.51 41.46
N GLY A 93 -22.54 41.69 42.06
CA GLY A 93 -23.82 41.36 41.41
C GLY A 93 -24.04 39.86 41.17
N GLY A 94 -23.39 38.99 41.94
CA GLY A 94 -23.52 37.53 41.82
C GLY A 94 -22.70 36.90 40.70
N ILE A 95 -21.76 37.64 40.09
CA ILE A 95 -20.92 37.14 38.99
C ILE A 95 -20.00 36.02 39.52
N ARG A 96 -20.13 34.81 38.97
CA ARG A 96 -19.32 33.64 39.34
C ARG A 96 -18.27 33.25 38.32
N LYS A 97 -18.44 33.65 37.06
CA LYS A 97 -17.57 33.28 35.95
C LYS A 97 -17.40 34.46 35.01
N ILE A 98 -16.17 34.72 34.57
CA ILE A 98 -15.85 35.76 33.59
C ILE A 98 -14.96 35.19 32.48
N ARG A 99 -14.92 35.87 31.34
CA ARG A 99 -14.07 35.50 30.19
C ARG A 99 -13.03 36.58 29.93
N ILE A 100 -11.76 36.22 30.10
CA ILE A 100 -10.62 37.14 29.96
C ILE A 100 -9.68 36.64 28.86
N PRO A 101 -8.93 37.53 28.18
CA PRO A 101 -7.90 37.12 27.23
C PRO A 101 -6.78 36.29 27.89
N SER A 102 -6.24 35.30 27.18
CA SER A 102 -5.11 34.47 27.65
C SER A 102 -3.75 35.21 27.66
N THR A 103 -3.67 36.41 27.08
CA THR A 103 -2.47 37.27 27.06
C THR A 103 -2.23 38.03 28.36
N ASP A 104 -3.28 38.23 29.14
CA ASP A 104 -3.29 39.14 30.28
C ASP A 104 -3.04 38.41 31.61
N ILE A 105 -3.08 37.07 31.57
CA ILE A 105 -2.84 36.20 32.72
C ILE A 105 -1.54 35.40 32.58
N TRP A 106 -1.04 34.90 33.71
CA TRP A 106 -0.02 33.86 33.71
C TRP A 106 -0.60 32.58 33.11
N LYS A 107 0.20 31.92 32.26
CA LYS A 107 -0.14 30.63 31.66
C LYS A 107 1.08 29.70 31.70
N PRO A 108 0.89 28.39 31.89
CA PRO A 108 1.98 27.43 31.81
C PRO A 108 2.51 27.30 30.37
N ASP A 109 3.80 27.02 30.24
CA ASP A 109 4.52 26.85 28.98
C ASP A 109 4.51 25.37 28.54
N LEU A 110 3.31 24.86 28.23
CA LEU A 110 3.16 23.52 27.67
C LEU A 110 3.64 23.48 26.22
N VAL A 111 4.60 22.60 25.95
CA VAL A 111 5.24 22.41 24.64
C VAL A 111 5.18 20.94 24.23
N LEU A 112 5.03 20.72 22.92
CA LEU A 112 5.20 19.40 22.30
C LEU A 112 6.69 19.13 22.06
N TYR A 113 7.28 18.17 22.77
CA TYR A 113 8.72 17.89 22.67
C TYR A 113 9.10 17.25 21.32
N ASN A 114 8.27 16.35 20.80
CA ASN A 114 8.49 15.70 19.51
C ASN A 114 7.84 16.47 18.35
N ASN A 115 7.95 17.80 18.34
CA ASN A 115 7.45 18.65 17.26
C ASN A 115 8.36 18.60 16.04
N ALA A 116 7.79 18.46 14.84
CA ALA A 116 8.53 18.36 13.58
C ALA A 116 8.63 19.68 12.80
N ASP A 117 7.78 20.68 13.10
CA ASP A 117 7.61 21.90 12.27
C ASP A 117 8.37 23.13 12.75
N GLY A 118 9.17 23.01 13.82
CA GLY A 118 9.99 24.09 14.37
C GLY A 118 9.24 25.17 15.17
N ASP A 119 7.94 25.36 14.95
CA ASP A 119 7.09 26.23 15.78
C ASP A 119 6.54 25.46 17.00
N PHE A 120 7.14 25.68 18.16
CA PHE A 120 6.82 24.98 19.41
C PHE A 120 5.63 25.55 20.18
N ALA A 121 5.16 26.76 19.82
CA ALA A 121 4.12 27.47 20.55
C ALA A 121 2.71 27.18 19.98
N ILE A 122 1.75 26.95 20.89
CA ILE A 122 0.33 26.69 20.59
C ILE A 122 -0.30 27.96 20.00
N VAL A 123 -0.40 27.99 18.67
CA VAL A 123 -0.90 29.15 17.92
C VAL A 123 -2.43 29.15 17.90
N HIS A 124 -3.07 29.63 18.96
CA HIS A 124 -4.35 30.39 18.93
C HIS A 124 -4.69 30.94 20.32
N GLU A 125 -4.56 32.25 20.50
CA GLU A 125 -4.90 32.94 21.74
C GLU A 125 -6.43 33.06 21.89
N THR A 126 -7.03 32.10 22.57
CA THR A 126 -8.45 32.13 22.93
C THR A 126 -8.67 32.80 24.28
N LYS A 127 -9.92 33.19 24.56
CA LYS A 127 -10.33 33.63 25.90
C LYS A 127 -10.35 32.44 26.85
N VAL A 128 -9.93 32.68 28.09
CA VAL A 128 -10.03 31.70 29.18
C VAL A 128 -11.31 31.91 29.98
N LEU A 129 -11.78 30.85 30.63
CA LEU A 129 -12.85 30.93 31.61
C LEU A 129 -12.23 31.01 33.01
N LEU A 130 -12.50 32.09 33.73
CA LEU A 130 -12.08 32.27 35.11
C LEU A 130 -13.30 32.17 36.04
N GLU A 131 -13.21 31.34 37.06
CA GLU A 131 -14.22 31.18 38.11
C GLU A 131 -13.86 31.99 39.36
N HIS A 132 -14.86 32.36 40.17
CA HIS A 132 -14.68 33.18 41.37
C HIS A 132 -13.72 32.58 42.42
N THR A 133 -13.55 31.25 42.40
CA THR A 133 -12.61 30.50 43.24
C THR A 133 -11.15 30.63 42.81
N GLY A 134 -10.88 31.32 41.69
CA GLY A 134 -9.56 31.41 41.05
C GLY A 134 -9.24 30.23 40.14
N MET A 135 -10.19 29.32 39.90
CA MET A 135 -10.01 28.23 38.94
C MET A 135 -10.08 28.78 37.51
N ILE A 136 -9.03 28.55 36.73
CA ILE A 136 -8.92 28.95 35.34
C ILE A 136 -9.05 27.69 34.48
N THR A 137 -9.88 27.77 33.45
CA THR A 137 -9.96 26.76 32.39
C THR A 137 -9.64 27.40 31.05
N TRP A 138 -8.60 26.89 30.38
CA TRP A 138 -8.18 27.32 29.06
C TRP A 138 -8.20 26.12 28.10
N THR A 139 -8.91 26.24 26.98
CA THR A 139 -9.07 25.18 25.99
C THR A 139 -8.77 25.71 24.58
N PRO A 140 -7.51 26.10 24.26
CA PRO A 140 -7.15 26.53 22.93
C PRO A 140 -7.22 25.37 21.93
N PRO A 141 -7.70 25.61 20.69
CA PRO A 141 -7.46 24.72 19.58
C PRO A 141 -6.01 24.84 19.11
N ALA A 142 -5.41 23.73 18.69
CA ALA A 142 -4.05 23.69 18.16
C ALA A 142 -3.94 22.64 17.06
N ILE A 143 -3.08 22.91 16.08
CA ILE A 143 -2.64 21.92 15.11
C ILE A 143 -1.28 21.42 15.56
N PHE A 144 -1.19 20.16 15.96
CA PHE A 144 0.06 19.53 16.35
C PHE A 144 0.64 18.74 15.19
N LYS A 145 1.93 18.99 14.94
CA LYS A 145 2.74 18.29 13.95
C LYS A 145 3.78 17.46 14.67
N SER A 146 3.39 16.26 15.09
CA SER A 146 4.26 15.38 15.88
C SER A 146 5.08 14.47 14.98
N TYR A 147 6.36 14.33 15.29
CA TYR A 147 7.20 13.28 14.72
C TYR A 147 6.75 11.91 15.24
N CYS A 148 6.52 10.98 14.32
CA CYS A 148 6.15 9.60 14.60
C CYS A 148 6.95 8.67 13.70
N GLU A 149 7.62 7.68 14.29
CA GLU A 149 8.32 6.65 13.51
C GLU A 149 7.30 5.73 12.82
N ILE A 150 7.20 5.86 11.50
CA ILE A 150 6.28 5.06 10.67
C ILE A 150 6.96 3.75 10.25
N VAL A 151 6.37 2.62 10.62
CA VAL A 151 6.88 1.29 10.28
C VAL A 151 6.15 0.75 9.06
N VAL A 152 6.82 0.73 7.90
CA VAL A 152 6.24 0.36 6.60
C VAL A 152 6.39 -1.13 6.21
N LEU A 153 6.81 -1.98 7.15
CA LEU A 153 7.05 -3.42 6.90
C LEU A 153 5.85 -4.14 6.27
N HIS A 154 4.66 -3.89 6.81
CA HIS A 154 3.43 -4.60 6.45
C HIS A 154 2.48 -3.74 5.61
N PHE A 155 2.96 -2.66 5.00
CA PHE A 155 2.13 -1.79 4.15
C PHE A 155 1.37 -2.60 3.08
N PRO A 156 0.05 -2.39 2.87
CA PRO A 156 -0.85 -1.37 3.45
C PRO A 156 -1.65 -1.87 4.67
N PHE A 157 -1.25 -3.02 5.23
CA PHE A 157 -1.84 -3.72 6.37
C PHE A 157 -1.12 -3.37 7.68
N ASP A 158 -0.77 -2.10 7.82
CA ASP A 158 0.08 -1.56 8.87
C ASP A 158 -0.71 -1.02 10.07
N LEU A 159 -0.13 -1.24 11.25
CA LEU A 159 -0.57 -0.66 12.52
C LEU A 159 0.55 0.28 12.98
N GLN A 160 0.24 1.56 13.15
CA GLN A 160 1.17 2.59 13.59
C GLN A 160 0.91 2.95 15.05
N ASN A 161 1.98 3.19 15.82
CA ASN A 161 1.93 3.64 17.21
C ASN A 161 2.56 5.02 17.30
N CYS A 162 1.75 6.06 17.14
CA CYS A 162 2.21 7.43 17.19
C CYS A 162 2.06 8.01 18.58
N SER A 163 3.04 8.82 18.98
CA SER A 163 3.06 9.45 20.30
C SER A 163 3.10 10.97 20.20
N MET A 164 2.48 11.64 21.17
CA MET A 164 2.58 13.08 21.37
C MET A 164 3.06 13.32 22.80
N LYS A 165 4.25 13.89 22.94
CA LYS A 165 4.89 14.14 24.24
C LYS A 165 4.72 15.61 24.63
N LEU A 166 3.85 15.87 25.60
CA LEU A 166 3.58 17.21 26.12
C LEU A 166 4.23 17.39 27.49
N GLY A 167 4.91 18.51 27.70
CA GLY A 167 5.56 18.83 28.97
C GLY A 167 5.79 20.32 29.12
N THR A 168 6.20 20.75 30.32
CA THR A 168 6.67 22.11 30.56
C THR A 168 8.08 22.28 29.97
N TRP A 169 8.40 23.45 29.43
CA TRP A 169 9.72 23.69 28.85
C TRP A 169 10.72 24.23 29.88
N THR A 170 10.31 25.25 30.63
CA THR A 170 11.18 25.99 31.55
C THR A 170 11.05 25.55 33.01
N TYR A 171 9.88 25.07 33.42
CA TYR A 171 9.62 24.65 34.81
C TYR A 171 9.94 23.18 35.04
N ASP A 172 10.52 22.89 36.19
CA ASP A 172 10.69 21.55 36.74
C ASP A 172 9.42 21.07 37.48
N GLY A 173 9.38 19.78 37.78
CA GLY A 173 8.26 19.12 38.43
C GLY A 173 7.99 19.57 39.87
N ASN A 174 8.91 20.32 40.50
CA ASN A 174 8.66 20.91 41.82
C ASN A 174 7.94 22.26 41.73
N LEU A 175 8.11 23.01 40.64
CA LEU A 175 7.47 24.32 40.47
C LEU A 175 6.12 24.20 39.76
N VAL A 176 6.01 23.32 38.76
CA VAL A 176 4.78 23.09 38.00
C VAL A 176 4.55 21.59 37.87
N ILE A 177 3.46 21.12 38.48
CA ILE A 177 3.06 19.72 38.43
C ILE A 177 1.97 19.57 37.37
N ILE A 178 2.24 18.80 36.32
CA ILE A 178 1.23 18.44 35.32
C ILE A 178 0.60 17.09 35.66
N ASN A 179 -0.73 17.01 35.57
CA ASN A 179 -1.50 15.79 35.77
C ASN A 179 -2.47 15.60 34.60
N PRO A 180 -2.66 14.37 34.08
CA PRO A 180 -3.69 14.12 33.07
C PRO A 180 -5.10 14.29 33.68
N ASP A 181 -6.04 14.84 32.90
CA ASP A 181 -7.47 14.94 33.28
C ASP A 181 -8.15 13.57 33.39
N SER A 182 -7.70 12.62 32.55
CA SER A 182 -8.22 11.25 32.44
C SER A 182 -7.14 10.31 31.89
N ASP A 183 -7.22 9.01 32.16
CA ASP A 183 -6.27 7.99 31.65
C ASP A 183 -6.30 7.81 30.11
N ARG A 184 -7.36 8.30 29.47
CA ARG A 184 -7.54 8.28 28.02
C ARG A 184 -7.84 9.68 27.49
N PRO A 185 -7.29 10.06 26.32
CA PRO A 185 -7.77 11.22 25.56
C PRO A 185 -9.29 11.22 25.35
N ASP A 186 -9.86 12.40 25.23
CA ASP A 186 -11.27 12.56 24.85
C ASP A 186 -11.43 12.50 23.33
N LEU A 187 -12.21 11.54 22.84
CA LEU A 187 -12.58 11.37 21.43
C LEU A 187 -14.09 11.60 21.18
N SER A 188 -14.82 12.19 22.13
CA SER A 188 -16.27 12.41 22.01
C SER A 188 -16.69 13.19 20.76
N ASN A 189 -15.84 14.09 20.27
CA ASN A 189 -16.05 14.88 19.06
C ASN A 189 -15.05 14.52 17.95
N PHE A 190 -14.58 13.28 17.92
CA PHE A 190 -13.64 12.82 16.90
C PHE A 190 -14.32 12.66 15.54
N MET A 191 -13.78 13.31 14.52
CA MET A 191 -14.14 13.11 13.12
C MET A 191 -13.36 11.92 12.58
N GLU A 192 -14.08 10.88 12.18
CA GLU A 192 -13.47 9.68 11.61
C GLU A 192 -12.74 10.00 10.29
N SER A 193 -11.53 9.46 10.15
CA SER A 193 -10.75 9.55 8.92
C SER A 193 -11.16 8.42 7.97
N GLY A 194 -11.22 8.71 6.67
CA GLY A 194 -11.48 7.69 5.64
C GLY A 194 -10.28 6.77 5.36
N GLU A 195 -9.11 7.07 5.92
CA GLU A 195 -7.86 6.33 5.67
C GLU A 195 -7.38 5.55 6.90
N TRP A 196 -7.67 6.05 8.10
CA TRP A 196 -7.14 5.53 9.36
C TRP A 196 -8.24 5.30 10.39
N VAL A 197 -8.19 4.15 11.04
CA VAL A 197 -9.05 3.78 12.16
C VAL A 197 -8.25 3.84 13.46
N MET A 198 -8.78 4.55 14.46
CA MET A 198 -8.21 4.58 15.80
C MET A 198 -8.57 3.29 16.56
N LYS A 199 -7.58 2.41 16.79
CA LYS A 199 -7.77 1.12 17.50
C LYS A 199 -7.70 1.29 19.03
N ASP A 200 -6.69 1.99 19.52
CA ASP A 200 -6.52 2.29 20.95
C ASP A 200 -5.88 3.67 21.14
N TYR A 201 -6.12 4.26 22.30
CA TYR A 201 -5.57 5.56 22.68
C TYR A 201 -5.43 5.64 24.20
N ARG A 202 -4.24 5.97 24.68
CA ARG A 202 -3.92 6.03 26.12
C ARG A 202 -2.92 7.13 26.42
N ASN A 203 -2.90 7.59 27.65
CA ASN A 203 -1.84 8.47 28.11
C ASN A 203 -1.13 7.94 29.36
N TRP A 204 0.12 8.36 29.49
CA TRP A 204 0.97 8.03 30.61
C TRP A 204 1.71 9.27 31.07
N LYS A 205 1.73 9.49 32.37
CA LYS A 205 2.55 10.53 33.01
C LYS A 205 3.92 9.95 33.36
N HIS A 206 4.98 10.64 32.99
CA HIS A 206 6.35 10.27 33.34
C HIS A 206 7.02 11.35 34.20
N TRP A 207 7.95 10.89 35.03
CA TRP A 207 8.94 11.73 35.71
C TRP A 207 10.31 11.36 35.16
N VAL A 208 10.97 12.29 34.48
CA VAL A 208 12.25 12.05 33.81
C VAL A 208 13.32 12.96 34.41
N TYR A 209 14.46 12.38 34.75
CA TYR A 209 15.65 13.13 35.15
C TYR A 209 16.55 13.27 33.93
N TYR A 210 16.78 14.52 33.48
CA TYR A 210 17.63 14.80 32.33
C TYR A 210 19.09 14.97 32.75
N ALA A 211 20.02 14.73 31.82
CA ALA A 211 21.45 14.86 32.08
C ALA A 211 21.89 16.29 32.47
N CYS A 212 21.14 17.32 32.03
CA CYS A 212 21.40 18.71 32.43
C CYS A 212 21.02 19.01 33.89
N CYS A 213 20.04 18.29 34.44
CA CYS A 213 19.41 18.60 35.72
C CYS A 213 19.06 17.28 36.45
N PRO A 214 20.00 16.66 37.18
CA PRO A 214 19.78 15.38 37.85
C PRO A 214 19.00 15.50 39.16
N ASP A 215 18.95 16.68 39.78
CA ASP A 215 18.35 16.88 41.11
C ASP A 215 16.83 17.10 41.07
N THR A 216 16.26 17.42 39.91
CA THR A 216 14.84 17.77 39.76
C THR A 216 14.18 16.98 38.63
N PRO A 217 13.05 16.31 38.88
CA PRO A 217 12.33 15.59 37.82
C PRO A 217 11.61 16.58 36.91
N TYR A 218 11.69 16.36 35.61
CA TYR A 218 10.82 17.00 34.63
C TYR A 218 9.62 16.09 34.36
N LEU A 219 8.43 16.69 34.32
CA LEU A 219 7.20 15.96 34.12
C LEU A 219 6.75 16.08 32.67
N ASP A 220 6.37 14.96 32.09
CA ASP A 220 5.77 14.90 30.77
C ASP A 220 4.56 13.97 30.76
N ILE A 221 3.61 14.24 29.87
CA ILE A 221 2.47 13.39 29.57
C ILE A 221 2.64 12.96 28.12
N THR A 222 2.76 11.64 27.91
CA THR A 222 2.86 11.07 26.58
C THR A 222 1.54 10.41 26.20
N TYR A 223 0.92 10.91 25.13
CA TYR A 223 -0.29 10.38 24.55
C TYR A 223 0.08 9.42 23.41
N HIS A 224 -0.37 8.18 23.47
CA HIS A 224 -0.18 7.17 22.44
C HIS A 224 -1.48 6.92 21.68
N PHE A 225 -1.36 6.81 20.36
CA PHE A 225 -2.45 6.55 19.43
C PHE A 225 -2.08 5.36 18.55
N LEU A 226 -2.85 4.29 18.65
CA LEU A 226 -2.74 3.13 17.77
C LEU A 226 -3.65 3.34 16.56
N LEU A 227 -3.04 3.54 15.41
CA LEU A 227 -3.67 3.85 14.13
C LEU A 227 -3.59 2.63 13.21
N LEU A 228 -4.73 2.13 12.73
CA LEU A 228 -4.80 1.06 11.74
C LEU A 228 -5.19 1.64 10.38
N ARG A 229 -4.42 1.35 9.33
CA ARG A 229 -4.75 1.80 7.97
C ARG A 229 -5.89 0.98 7.36
N LEU A 230 -6.77 1.63 6.60
CA LEU A 230 -7.77 0.98 5.75
C LEU A 230 -7.14 0.60 4.38
N PRO A 231 -6.99 -0.69 4.05
CA PRO A 231 -6.16 -1.13 2.92
C PRO A 231 -6.87 -1.11 1.56
N LEU A 232 -8.18 -0.82 1.52
CA LEU A 232 -9.02 -1.02 0.33
C LEU A 232 -8.50 -0.28 -0.91
N TYR A 233 -8.05 0.96 -0.74
CA TYR A 233 -7.48 1.78 -1.81
C TYR A 233 -6.27 1.09 -2.48
N PHE A 234 -5.33 0.59 -1.67
CA PHE A 234 -4.14 -0.09 -2.16
C PHE A 234 -4.45 -1.48 -2.72
N ILE A 235 -5.45 -2.18 -2.18
CA ILE A 235 -5.88 -3.47 -2.75
C ILE A 235 -6.37 -3.27 -4.19
N VAL A 236 -7.26 -2.30 -4.41
CA VAL A 236 -7.86 -2.07 -5.73
C VAL A 236 -6.87 -1.48 -6.73
N ASN A 237 -6.08 -0.49 -6.32
CA ASN A 237 -5.21 0.25 -7.24
C ASN A 237 -3.81 -0.35 -7.38
N VAL A 238 -3.37 -1.19 -6.44
CA VAL A 238 -2.02 -1.79 -6.46
C VAL A 238 -2.05 -3.30 -6.60
N ILE A 239 -2.75 -4.00 -5.71
CA ILE A 239 -2.68 -5.47 -5.66
C ILE A 239 -3.37 -6.10 -6.89
N ILE A 240 -4.57 -5.64 -7.25
CA ILE A 240 -5.31 -6.18 -8.40
C ILE A 240 -4.55 -6.03 -9.72
N PRO A 241 -4.02 -4.84 -10.11
CA PRO A 241 -3.21 -4.71 -11.33
C PRO A 241 -1.99 -5.64 -11.35
N CYS A 242 -1.30 -5.81 -10.23
CA CYS A 242 -0.13 -6.71 -10.16
C CYS A 242 -0.49 -8.18 -10.30
N MET A 243 -1.65 -8.59 -9.77
CA MET A 243 -2.21 -9.92 -10.02
C MET A 243 -2.52 -10.13 -11.50
N LEU A 244 -3.09 -9.13 -12.17
CA LEU A 244 -3.37 -9.17 -13.61
C LEU A 244 -2.07 -9.28 -14.43
N PHE A 245 -1.04 -8.51 -14.11
CA PHE A 245 0.26 -8.63 -14.79
C PHE A 245 0.89 -10.01 -14.60
N SER A 246 0.85 -10.54 -13.38
CA SER A 246 1.39 -11.88 -13.09
C SER A 246 0.60 -12.99 -13.80
N PHE A 247 -0.70 -12.79 -14.01
CA PHE A 247 -1.51 -13.70 -14.84
C PHE A 247 -1.16 -13.60 -16.33
N LEU A 248 -0.99 -12.37 -16.85
CA LEU A 248 -0.64 -12.14 -18.25
C LEU A 248 0.73 -12.72 -18.62
N THR A 249 1.71 -12.74 -17.70
CA THR A 249 3.00 -13.39 -17.95
C THR A 249 2.90 -14.90 -18.07
N GLY A 250 1.97 -15.54 -17.35
CA GLY A 250 1.66 -16.96 -17.54
C GLY A 250 1.01 -17.21 -18.90
N LEU A 251 0.10 -16.34 -19.33
CA LEU A 251 -0.64 -16.46 -20.59
C LEU A 251 0.27 -16.45 -21.83
N VAL A 252 1.46 -15.84 -21.76
CA VAL A 252 2.48 -15.87 -22.82
C VAL A 252 2.81 -17.30 -23.27
N PHE A 253 2.85 -18.26 -22.34
CA PHE A 253 3.16 -19.66 -22.64
C PHE A 253 1.99 -20.42 -23.26
N TYR A 254 0.79 -19.84 -23.27
CA TYR A 254 -0.35 -20.41 -23.97
C TYR A 254 -0.43 -19.95 -25.44
N LEU A 255 0.28 -18.87 -25.79
CA LEU A 255 0.26 -18.32 -27.14
C LEU A 255 1.19 -19.14 -28.07
N PRO A 256 0.70 -19.66 -29.22
CA PRO A 256 1.54 -20.42 -30.13
C PRO A 256 2.62 -19.54 -30.75
N THR A 257 3.81 -20.12 -30.91
CA THR A 257 4.99 -19.46 -31.49
C THR A 257 4.83 -19.08 -32.96
N ASP A 258 3.97 -19.79 -33.70
CA ASP A 258 3.65 -19.47 -35.10
C ASP A 258 3.01 -18.09 -35.29
N SER A 259 2.39 -17.54 -34.25
CA SER A 259 1.77 -16.21 -34.30
C SER A 259 2.79 -15.08 -34.33
N GLY A 260 4.04 -15.29 -33.92
CA GLY A 260 5.07 -14.25 -33.82
C GLY A 260 4.88 -13.21 -32.70
N GLU A 261 3.69 -13.09 -32.10
CA GLU A 261 3.34 -12.04 -31.13
C GLU A 261 3.79 -12.30 -29.68
N LYS A 262 4.43 -13.44 -29.42
CA LYS A 262 4.85 -13.85 -28.06
C LYS A 262 5.84 -12.86 -27.42
N MET A 263 6.76 -12.31 -28.22
CA MET A 263 7.72 -11.30 -27.76
C MET A 263 7.06 -9.94 -27.51
N THR A 264 6.15 -9.53 -28.39
CA THR A 264 5.39 -8.27 -28.27
C THR A 264 4.62 -8.23 -26.95
N LEU A 265 3.89 -9.31 -26.62
CA LEU A 265 3.13 -9.42 -25.36
C LEU A 265 4.06 -9.36 -24.15
N SER A 266 5.15 -10.13 -24.16
CA SER A 266 6.07 -10.24 -23.02
C SER A 266 6.78 -8.90 -22.71
N ILE A 267 7.25 -8.20 -23.75
CA ILE A 267 7.92 -6.90 -23.59
C ILE A 267 6.93 -5.83 -23.13
N SER A 268 5.70 -5.83 -23.67
CA SER A 268 4.66 -4.87 -23.27
C SER A 268 4.29 -5.02 -21.79
N VAL A 269 4.20 -6.25 -21.29
CA VAL A 269 3.98 -6.53 -19.86
C VAL A 269 5.14 -6.04 -19.00
N LEU A 270 6.40 -6.26 -19.40
CA LEU A 270 7.56 -5.77 -18.67
C LEU A 270 7.59 -4.24 -18.58
N LEU A 271 7.34 -3.55 -19.70
CA LEU A 271 7.33 -2.09 -19.75
C LEU A 271 6.21 -1.52 -18.88
N SER A 272 5.01 -2.08 -18.98
CA SER A 272 3.86 -1.67 -18.17
C SER A 272 4.11 -1.88 -16.67
N LEU A 273 4.71 -3.01 -16.28
CA LEU A 273 5.09 -3.28 -14.89
C LEU A 273 6.16 -2.29 -14.39
N THR A 274 7.13 -1.93 -15.24
CA THR A 274 8.20 -0.98 -14.87
C THR A 274 7.64 0.43 -14.64
N VAL A 275 6.73 0.90 -15.51
CA VAL A 275 6.04 2.18 -15.32
C VAL A 275 5.20 2.15 -14.04
N PHE A 276 4.48 1.05 -13.80
CA PHE A 276 3.68 0.90 -12.60
C PHE A 276 4.52 0.90 -11.32
N LEU A 277 5.71 0.27 -11.37
CA LEU A 277 6.67 0.29 -10.26
C LEU A 277 7.18 1.70 -9.97
N LEU A 278 7.51 2.50 -10.99
CA LEU A 278 7.96 3.88 -10.81
C LEU A 278 6.90 4.73 -10.07
N VAL A 279 5.63 4.59 -10.44
CA VAL A 279 4.52 5.28 -9.76
C VAL A 279 4.43 4.85 -8.28
N ILE A 280 4.59 3.56 -7.98
CA ILE A 280 4.55 3.08 -6.59
C ILE A 280 5.73 3.60 -5.77
N VAL A 281 6.93 3.66 -6.36
CA VAL A 281 8.12 4.17 -5.67
C VAL A 281 7.96 5.63 -5.28
N GLU A 282 7.21 6.43 -6.05
CA GLU A 282 6.87 7.81 -5.67
C GLU A 282 5.83 7.89 -4.55
N LEU A 283 4.97 6.87 -4.39
CA LEU A 283 3.93 6.83 -3.35
C LEU A 283 4.45 6.35 -2.00
N ILE A 284 5.48 5.49 -1.97
CA ILE A 284 6.07 4.97 -0.73
C ILE A 284 7.24 5.84 -0.26
N PRO A 285 7.44 6.00 1.06
CA PRO A 285 8.56 6.77 1.56
C PRO A 285 9.89 6.06 1.31
N SER A 286 10.92 6.84 0.98
CA SER A 286 12.30 6.38 0.71
C SER A 286 13.05 6.01 2.01
N THR A 287 12.44 5.15 2.83
CA THR A 287 13.03 4.67 4.08
C THR A 287 13.88 3.43 3.83
N SER A 288 15.13 3.44 4.32
CA SER A 288 16.04 2.30 4.25
C SER A 288 15.86 1.29 5.38
N SER A 289 15.03 1.61 6.39
CA SER A 289 14.85 0.78 7.58
C SER A 289 14.26 -0.60 7.26
N ALA A 290 13.36 -0.69 6.27
CA ALA A 290 12.85 -1.96 5.80
C ALA A 290 12.19 -1.86 4.42
N VAL A 291 12.24 -2.96 3.65
CA VAL A 291 11.51 -3.07 2.38
C VAL A 291 10.05 -3.45 2.64
N PRO A 292 9.06 -2.65 2.18
CA PRO A 292 7.63 -2.94 2.35
C PRO A 292 7.20 -4.26 1.70
N LEU A 293 6.12 -4.86 2.20
CA LEU A 293 5.54 -6.09 1.65
C LEU A 293 5.15 -5.94 0.16
N ILE A 294 4.52 -4.81 -0.22
CA ILE A 294 4.24 -4.48 -1.63
C ILE A 294 5.54 -4.42 -2.45
N GLY A 295 6.60 -3.80 -1.91
CA GLY A 295 7.89 -3.74 -2.58
C GLY A 295 8.50 -5.11 -2.84
N LYS A 296 8.43 -6.02 -1.86
CA LYS A 296 8.85 -7.42 -2.01
C LYS A 296 8.04 -8.14 -3.09
N TYR A 297 6.73 -7.94 -3.12
CA TYR A 297 5.86 -8.53 -4.14
C TYR A 297 6.20 -8.03 -5.54
N MET A 298 6.37 -6.72 -5.70
CA MET A 298 6.72 -6.09 -6.98
C MET A 298 8.10 -6.53 -7.49
N LEU A 299 9.07 -6.67 -6.59
CA LEU A 299 10.39 -7.19 -6.96
C LEU A 299 10.30 -8.65 -7.40
N PHE A 300 9.52 -9.47 -6.70
CA PHE A 300 9.25 -10.85 -7.08
C PHE A 300 8.59 -10.94 -8.46
N THR A 301 7.55 -10.15 -8.73
CA THR A 301 6.88 -10.15 -10.04
C THR A 301 7.83 -9.67 -11.15
N MET A 302 8.67 -8.66 -10.88
CA MET A 302 9.67 -8.18 -11.86
C MET A 302 10.68 -9.27 -12.23
N ILE A 303 11.29 -9.94 -11.24
CA ILE A 303 12.22 -11.06 -11.48
C ILE A 303 11.52 -12.18 -12.25
N PHE A 304 10.26 -12.47 -11.90
CA PHE A 304 9.46 -13.49 -12.53
C PHE A 304 9.13 -13.17 -14.00
N VAL A 305 8.81 -11.91 -14.34
CA VAL A 305 8.60 -11.47 -15.72
C VAL A 305 9.89 -11.58 -16.55
N ILE A 306 11.03 -11.17 -15.98
CA ILE A 306 12.33 -11.29 -16.66
C ILE A 306 12.67 -12.75 -16.94
N ALA A 307 12.44 -13.64 -15.97
CA ALA A 307 12.63 -15.08 -16.17
C ALA A 307 11.69 -15.63 -17.27
N SER A 308 10.43 -15.19 -17.31
CA SER A 308 9.47 -15.56 -18.37
C SER A 308 9.97 -15.17 -19.77
N ILE A 309 10.53 -13.96 -19.93
CA ILE A 309 11.08 -13.49 -21.20
C ILE A 309 12.28 -14.35 -21.65
N ILE A 310 13.22 -14.63 -20.75
CA ILE A 310 14.40 -15.45 -21.06
C ILE A 310 13.97 -16.84 -21.53
N ILE A 311 13.03 -17.46 -20.81
CA ILE A 311 12.52 -18.79 -21.14
C ILE A 311 11.74 -18.76 -22.46
N THR A 312 10.95 -17.71 -22.71
CA THR A 312 10.23 -17.52 -23.98
C THR A 312 11.19 -17.47 -25.16
N VAL A 313 12.33 -16.77 -25.04
CA VAL A 313 13.37 -16.75 -26.08
C VAL A 313 13.94 -18.16 -26.31
N ILE A 314 14.16 -18.95 -25.24
CA ILE A 314 14.63 -20.34 -25.35
C ILE A 314 13.59 -21.21 -26.07
N VAL A 315 12.30 -21.04 -25.79
CA VAL A 315 11.22 -21.79 -26.46
C VAL A 315 11.15 -21.41 -27.94
N ILE A 316 11.20 -20.12 -28.28
CA ILE A 316 11.21 -19.65 -29.67
C ILE A 316 12.43 -20.21 -30.42
N ASN A 317 13.61 -20.18 -29.80
CA ASN A 317 14.82 -20.76 -30.38
C ASN A 317 14.66 -22.27 -30.61
N THR A 318 13.99 -22.98 -29.72
CA THR A 318 13.72 -24.42 -29.86
C THR A 318 12.70 -24.70 -30.98
N HIS A 319 11.68 -23.86 -31.12
CA HIS A 319 10.65 -23.96 -32.14
C HIS A 319 11.21 -23.80 -33.56
N HIS A 320 12.10 -22.83 -33.79
CA HIS A 320 12.69 -22.57 -35.11
C HIS A 320 13.96 -23.38 -35.40
N ARG A 321 14.22 -24.48 -34.67
CA ARG A 321 15.33 -25.39 -34.99
C ARG A 321 15.02 -26.19 -36.25
N SER A 322 15.85 -25.97 -37.28
CA SER A 322 15.79 -26.76 -38.51
C SER A 322 16.60 -28.06 -38.39
N PRO A 323 16.08 -29.19 -38.90
CA PRO A 323 16.76 -30.48 -38.87
C PRO A 323 18.08 -30.52 -39.68
N SER A 324 18.27 -29.58 -40.61
CA SER A 324 19.52 -29.48 -41.38
C SER A 324 20.71 -28.98 -40.55
N THR A 325 20.44 -28.27 -39.44
CA THR A 325 21.47 -27.67 -38.57
C THR A 325 21.60 -28.39 -37.24
N HIS A 326 20.51 -28.98 -36.73
CA HIS A 326 20.46 -29.59 -35.40
C HIS A 326 19.76 -30.95 -35.43
N THR A 327 20.47 -31.98 -34.99
CA THR A 327 19.89 -33.32 -34.76
C THR A 327 19.28 -33.41 -33.36
N MET A 328 18.06 -33.94 -33.23
CA MET A 328 17.40 -34.07 -31.93
C MET A 328 18.07 -35.15 -31.06
N PRO A 329 18.54 -34.80 -29.84
CA PRO A 329 19.12 -35.79 -28.93
C PRO A 329 18.09 -36.86 -28.51
N ALA A 330 18.55 -38.11 -28.36
CA ALA A 330 17.68 -39.22 -27.99
C ALA A 330 17.00 -39.05 -26.62
N TRP A 331 17.67 -38.38 -25.68
CA TRP A 331 17.11 -38.09 -24.36
C TRP A 331 15.96 -37.07 -24.42
N VAL A 332 16.04 -36.06 -25.30
CA VAL A 332 14.98 -35.05 -25.50
C VAL A 332 13.72 -35.73 -26.01
N ARG A 333 13.86 -36.60 -27.03
CA ARG A 333 12.75 -37.39 -27.58
C ARG A 333 12.06 -38.21 -26.48
N LYS A 334 12.82 -38.97 -25.69
CA LYS A 334 12.25 -39.82 -24.62
C LYS A 334 11.51 -39.01 -23.55
N ILE A 335 12.04 -37.86 -23.16
CA ILE A 335 11.44 -37.03 -22.09
C ILE A 335 10.23 -36.25 -22.62
N PHE A 336 10.41 -35.44 -23.67
CA PHE A 336 9.41 -34.48 -24.14
C PHE A 336 8.34 -35.08 -25.05
N ILE A 337 8.65 -36.14 -25.82
CA ILE A 337 7.68 -36.77 -26.72
C ILE A 337 7.01 -37.97 -26.04
N ASP A 338 7.76 -38.81 -25.33
CA ASP A 338 7.21 -40.06 -24.79
C ASP A 338 6.73 -39.95 -23.32
N THR A 339 7.43 -39.20 -22.46
CA THR A 339 7.16 -39.22 -21.01
C THR A 339 6.18 -38.12 -20.57
N ILE A 340 6.45 -36.86 -20.91
CA ILE A 340 5.67 -35.71 -20.43
C ILE A 340 4.21 -35.70 -20.93
N PRO A 341 3.92 -36.00 -22.21
CA PRO A 341 2.54 -36.03 -22.68
C PRO A 341 1.68 -37.15 -22.05
N ASN A 342 2.31 -38.18 -21.48
CA ASN A 342 1.60 -39.20 -20.68
C ASN A 342 1.26 -38.70 -19.26
N LEU A 343 2.02 -37.74 -18.73
CA LEU A 343 1.81 -37.14 -17.41
C LEU A 343 0.77 -36.02 -17.45
N MET A 344 0.74 -35.24 -18.55
CA MET A 344 -0.18 -34.11 -18.71
C MET A 344 -1.53 -34.56 -19.30
N PHE A 345 -2.43 -35.02 -18.43
CA PHE A 345 -3.77 -35.53 -18.80
C PHE A 345 -4.74 -34.49 -19.38
N PHE A 346 -4.48 -33.19 -19.21
CA PHE A 346 -5.41 -32.11 -19.59
C PHE A 346 -5.16 -31.54 -21.00
N SER A 347 -4.13 -31.98 -21.70
CA SER A 347 -3.71 -31.37 -22.96
C SER A 347 -4.08 -32.23 -24.15
N THR A 348 -4.86 -31.68 -25.08
CA THR A 348 -5.25 -32.29 -26.36
C THR A 348 -4.08 -32.29 -27.36
N MET A 349 -2.89 -32.72 -26.93
CA MET A 349 -1.69 -32.75 -27.76
C MET A 349 -1.75 -33.94 -28.72
N LYS A 350 -1.90 -33.65 -30.02
CA LYS A 350 -1.87 -34.69 -31.06
C LYS A 350 -0.44 -35.23 -31.17
N ARG A 351 -0.24 -36.52 -30.82
CA ARG A 351 1.08 -37.16 -30.94
C ARG A 351 1.48 -37.31 -32.41
N PRO A 352 2.67 -36.85 -32.81
CA PRO A 352 3.16 -37.07 -34.17
C PRO A 352 3.43 -38.56 -34.48
N SER A 353 3.48 -39.44 -33.46
CA SER A 353 3.83 -40.85 -33.63
C SER A 353 2.73 -41.76 -34.19
N GLN A 354 1.45 -41.36 -34.16
CA GLN A 354 0.35 -42.23 -34.62
C GLN A 354 0.19 -42.30 -36.15
N GLU A 355 0.58 -41.27 -36.90
CA GLU A 355 0.57 -41.34 -38.38
C GLU A 355 1.64 -42.29 -38.95
N ARG A 356 2.71 -42.55 -38.18
CA ARG A 356 3.83 -43.41 -38.61
C ARG A 356 3.42 -44.87 -38.80
N GLN A 357 2.30 -45.28 -38.19
CA GLN A 357 1.80 -46.66 -38.26
C GLN A 357 0.71 -46.83 -39.33
N GLU A 358 -0.05 -45.77 -39.64
CA GLU A 358 -1.10 -45.80 -40.66
C GLU A 358 -0.53 -45.64 -42.08
N LYS A 359 0.49 -44.80 -42.27
CA LYS A 359 1.17 -44.64 -43.57
C LYS A 359 2.08 -45.81 -43.97
N ARG A 360 2.48 -46.68 -43.03
CA ARG A 360 3.28 -47.89 -43.31
C ARG A 360 2.47 -49.08 -43.86
N LEU A 361 1.14 -48.97 -43.96
CA LEU A 361 0.30 -50.03 -44.55
C LEU A 361 0.28 -50.02 -46.08
N LEU A 362 0.95 -49.07 -46.73
CA LEU A 362 1.37 -49.19 -48.13
C LEU A 362 2.84 -49.64 -48.14
N PRO A 363 3.14 -50.89 -48.54
CA PRO A 363 4.53 -51.31 -48.68
C PRO A 363 5.18 -50.42 -49.73
N ALA A 364 6.22 -49.69 -49.31
CA ALA A 364 7.10 -48.93 -50.19
C ALA A 364 8.09 -49.87 -50.91
N ASP A 365 7.56 -50.94 -51.48
CA ASP A 365 8.21 -51.83 -52.44
C ASP A 365 7.18 -52.10 -53.54
N PHE A 366 6.91 -51.10 -54.39
CA PHE A 366 6.26 -51.34 -55.68
C PHE A 366 7.32 -51.90 -56.62
N ASP A 367 7.59 -53.19 -56.48
CA ASP A 367 8.40 -53.92 -57.45
C ASP A 367 7.57 -54.10 -58.73
N ILE A 368 8.10 -53.61 -59.85
CA ILE A 368 7.44 -53.62 -61.18
C ILE A 368 7.17 -55.05 -61.68
N SER A 369 7.60 -56.10 -60.96
CA SER A 369 7.36 -57.50 -61.28
C SER A 369 5.93 -58.00 -61.01
N ASP A 370 5.12 -57.32 -60.20
CA ASP A 370 3.81 -57.84 -59.76
C ASP A 370 2.64 -57.59 -60.74
N ILE A 371 2.91 -57.04 -61.93
CA ILE A 371 1.86 -56.79 -62.96
C ILE A 371 1.55 -58.06 -63.78
N SER A 372 2.36 -59.13 -63.72
CA SER A 372 2.11 -60.35 -64.51
C SER A 372 1.51 -61.47 -63.67
N GLY A 373 0.19 -61.42 -63.49
CA GLY A 373 -0.57 -62.52 -62.90
C GLY A 373 -0.53 -63.77 -63.78
N LYS A 374 0.39 -64.70 -63.49
CA LYS A 374 0.29 -66.15 -63.76
C LYS A 374 1.42 -66.91 -63.06
N PRO A 375 1.16 -68.06 -62.41
CA PRO A 375 2.21 -68.86 -61.80
C PRO A 375 2.94 -69.67 -62.90
N MET A 376 4.28 -69.63 -62.92
CA MET A 376 5.07 -70.58 -63.69
C MET A 376 6.35 -70.99 -62.94
N PRO A 377 6.82 -72.24 -63.10
CA PRO A 377 8.02 -72.74 -62.44
C PRO A 377 9.30 -72.43 -63.23
N ALA A 378 10.39 -72.32 -62.48
CA ALA A 378 11.81 -72.39 -62.86
C ALA A 378 12.38 -71.34 -63.85
N SER A 379 13.15 -70.41 -63.26
CA SER A 379 14.33 -69.72 -63.82
C SER A 379 14.31 -69.33 -65.30
N VAL A 380 13.80 -68.13 -65.59
CA VAL A 380 14.18 -67.35 -66.76
C VAL A 380 14.45 -65.91 -66.32
N THR A 381 15.68 -65.44 -66.48
CA THR A 381 16.07 -64.04 -66.27
C THR A 381 15.34 -63.17 -67.28
N TYR A 382 14.25 -62.52 -66.86
CA TYR A 382 13.55 -61.51 -67.65
C TYR A 382 14.36 -60.20 -67.65
N HIS A 383 15.10 -59.94 -68.72
CA HIS A 383 15.50 -58.57 -69.05
C HIS A 383 14.34 -57.90 -69.79
N SER A 384 13.67 -56.93 -69.16
CA SER A 384 12.57 -56.19 -69.76
C SER A 384 13.05 -55.31 -70.93
N PRO A 385 12.35 -55.27 -72.09
CA PRO A 385 12.78 -54.49 -73.27
C PRO A 385 12.59 -52.96 -73.12
N ILE A 386 12.03 -52.51 -72.01
CA ILE A 386 11.61 -51.12 -71.78
C ILE A 386 12.80 -50.20 -71.44
N THR A 387 13.97 -50.78 -71.12
CA THR A 387 15.16 -50.05 -70.64
C THR A 387 16.13 -49.60 -71.74
N LYS A 388 15.89 -49.93 -73.02
CA LYS A 388 16.81 -49.57 -74.13
C LYS A 388 16.63 -48.15 -74.68
N ASN A 389 15.49 -47.49 -74.42
CA ASN A 389 15.22 -46.16 -74.96
C ASN A 389 15.72 -45.09 -73.97
N PRO A 390 16.69 -44.22 -74.34
CA PRO A 390 17.32 -43.27 -73.42
C PRO A 390 16.30 -42.35 -72.74
N ASP A 391 15.25 -41.94 -73.46
CA ASP A 391 14.23 -41.03 -72.92
C ASP A 391 13.36 -41.68 -71.83
N VAL A 392 13.06 -42.97 -71.96
CA VAL A 392 12.29 -43.73 -70.96
C VAL A 392 13.11 -43.93 -69.68
N ARG A 393 14.42 -44.15 -69.82
CA ARG A 393 15.34 -44.23 -68.68
C ARG A 393 15.46 -42.88 -67.96
N CYS A 394 15.62 -41.78 -68.70
CA CYS A 394 15.64 -40.43 -68.12
C CYS A 394 14.33 -40.10 -67.39
N ALA A 395 13.18 -40.51 -67.92
CA ALA A 395 11.89 -40.32 -67.25
C ALA A 395 11.76 -41.13 -65.94
N ILE A 396 12.22 -42.39 -65.93
CA ILE A 396 12.24 -43.22 -64.71
C ILE A 396 13.20 -42.63 -63.66
N GLU A 397 14.39 -42.17 -64.08
CA GLU A 397 15.34 -41.50 -63.20
C GLU A 397 14.77 -40.17 -62.65
N GLY A 398 14.03 -39.41 -63.46
CA GLY A 398 13.32 -38.20 -63.03
C GLY A 398 12.22 -38.47 -62.01
N VAL A 399 11.39 -39.50 -62.22
CA VAL A 399 10.35 -39.91 -61.25
C VAL A 399 10.99 -40.42 -59.95
N LYS A 400 12.09 -41.18 -60.04
CA LYS A 400 12.84 -41.62 -58.86
C LYS A 400 13.42 -40.43 -58.08
N TYR A 401 14.00 -39.45 -58.77
CA TYR A 401 14.50 -38.23 -58.14
C TYR A 401 13.38 -37.44 -57.43
N ILE A 402 12.21 -37.30 -58.07
CA ILE A 402 11.04 -36.66 -57.46
C ILE A 402 10.59 -37.44 -56.22
N ALA A 403 10.51 -38.77 -56.29
CA ALA A 403 10.12 -39.61 -55.15
C ALA A 403 11.13 -39.51 -53.99
N ASP A 404 12.43 -39.54 -54.28
CA ASP A 404 13.49 -39.41 -53.27
C ASP A 404 13.50 -37.99 -52.65
N THR A 405 13.27 -36.95 -53.47
CA THR A 405 13.15 -35.55 -52.99
C THR A 405 11.91 -35.39 -52.11
N MET A 406 10.76 -35.90 -52.54
CA MET A 406 9.52 -35.86 -51.74
C MET A 406 9.67 -36.60 -50.41
N LYS A 407 10.38 -37.73 -50.40
CA LYS A 407 10.66 -38.48 -49.17
C LYS A 407 11.61 -37.72 -48.23
N SER A 408 12.68 -37.12 -48.78
CA SER A 408 13.60 -36.27 -48.00
C SER A 408 12.88 -35.05 -47.41
N ASP A 409 12.01 -34.42 -48.19
CA ASP A 409 11.19 -33.29 -47.73
C ASP A 409 10.21 -33.73 -46.62
N GLU A 410 9.55 -34.88 -46.75
CA GLU A 410 8.68 -35.44 -45.70
C GLU A 410 9.47 -35.76 -44.41
N GLU A 411 10.66 -36.36 -44.51
CA GLU A 411 11.51 -36.62 -43.34
C GLU A 411 11.97 -35.33 -42.64
N SER A 412 12.33 -34.30 -43.41
CA SER A 412 12.72 -33.00 -42.85
C SER A 412 11.54 -32.28 -42.19
N ASN A 413 10.36 -32.30 -42.82
CA ASN A 413 9.13 -31.73 -42.25
C ASN A 413 8.75 -32.47 -40.95
N ASN A 414 8.82 -33.80 -40.94
CA ASN A 414 8.55 -34.58 -39.73
C ASN A 414 9.50 -34.21 -38.58
N ALA A 415 10.80 -34.03 -38.86
CA ALA A 415 11.77 -33.64 -37.85
C ALA A 415 11.54 -32.19 -37.36
N ALA A 416 11.09 -31.28 -38.22
CA ALA A 416 10.70 -29.93 -37.82
C ALA A 416 9.45 -29.94 -36.93
N GLU A 417 8.42 -30.72 -37.28
CA GLU A 417 7.22 -30.90 -36.46
C GLU A 417 7.52 -31.50 -35.09
N GLU A 418 8.51 -32.39 -34.98
CA GLU A 418 8.98 -32.88 -33.69
C GLU A 418 9.59 -31.78 -32.81
N TRP A 419 10.40 -30.86 -33.39
CA TRP A 419 10.93 -29.72 -32.65
C TRP A 419 9.83 -28.74 -32.21
N LYS A 420 8.84 -28.48 -33.07
CA LYS A 420 7.66 -27.68 -32.72
C LYS A 420 6.86 -28.33 -31.60
N PHE A 421 6.69 -29.64 -31.64
CA PHE A 421 6.01 -30.40 -30.58
C PHE A 421 6.77 -30.29 -29.25
N VAL A 422 8.09 -30.42 -29.26
CA VAL A 422 8.92 -30.24 -28.05
C VAL A 422 8.76 -28.83 -27.49
N ALA A 423 8.76 -27.79 -28.33
CA ALA A 423 8.54 -26.41 -27.91
C ALA A 423 7.13 -26.21 -27.31
N MET A 424 6.10 -26.80 -27.91
CA MET A 424 4.72 -26.77 -27.41
C MET A 424 4.59 -27.47 -26.04
N VAL A 425 5.24 -28.62 -25.85
CA VAL A 425 5.24 -29.34 -24.57
C VAL A 425 5.97 -28.53 -23.49
N LEU A 426 7.10 -27.90 -23.83
CA LEU A 426 7.81 -26.98 -22.94
C LEU A 426 6.90 -25.84 -22.48
N ASP A 427 6.20 -25.20 -23.41
CA ASP A 427 5.25 -24.13 -23.13
C ASP A 427 4.15 -24.54 -22.15
N HIS A 428 3.57 -25.73 -22.33
CA HIS A 428 2.52 -26.23 -21.42
C HIS A 428 3.04 -26.53 -20.00
N ILE A 429 4.25 -27.08 -19.88
CA ILE A 429 4.88 -27.28 -18.56
C ILE A 429 5.13 -25.93 -17.89
N LEU A 430 5.72 -25.00 -18.63
CA LEU A 430 6.06 -23.68 -18.13
C LEU A 430 4.82 -22.91 -17.72
N LEU A 431 3.72 -23.00 -18.49
CA LEU A 431 2.43 -22.45 -18.09
C LEU A 431 1.99 -22.95 -16.72
N CYS A 432 1.99 -24.27 -16.49
CA CYS A 432 1.61 -24.84 -15.19
C CYS A 432 2.53 -24.39 -14.05
N VAL A 433 3.84 -24.39 -14.27
CA VAL A 433 4.83 -23.96 -13.28
C VAL A 433 4.63 -22.48 -12.94
N PHE A 434 4.51 -21.61 -13.96
CA PHE A 434 4.33 -20.18 -13.76
C PHE A 434 3.01 -19.86 -13.07
N MET A 435 1.91 -20.51 -13.44
CA MET A 435 0.62 -20.33 -12.78
C MET A 435 0.66 -20.79 -11.32
N ALA A 436 1.30 -21.92 -11.02
CA ALA A 436 1.46 -22.40 -9.64
C ALA A 436 2.32 -21.44 -8.80
N VAL A 437 3.46 -20.99 -9.34
CA VAL A 437 4.35 -20.03 -8.67
C VAL A 437 3.66 -18.69 -8.46
N CYS A 438 2.84 -18.22 -9.40
CA CYS A 438 2.03 -17.02 -9.23
C CYS A 438 1.07 -17.16 -8.05
N ILE A 439 0.28 -18.24 -7.99
CA ILE A 439 -0.70 -18.47 -6.92
C ILE A 439 0.00 -18.60 -5.56
N ILE A 440 1.06 -19.40 -5.49
CA ILE A 440 1.84 -19.61 -4.26
C ILE A 440 2.54 -18.32 -3.84
N GLY A 441 3.07 -17.54 -4.78
CA GLY A 441 3.71 -16.25 -4.52
C GLY A 441 2.72 -15.24 -3.93
N THR A 442 1.53 -15.11 -4.52
CA THR A 442 0.48 -14.24 -3.98
C THR A 442 0.05 -14.68 -2.58
N LEU A 443 -0.23 -15.97 -2.39
CA LEU A 443 -0.64 -16.49 -1.08
C LEU A 443 0.49 -16.35 -0.05
N GLY A 444 1.72 -16.67 -0.40
CA GLY A 444 2.87 -16.61 0.51
C GLY A 444 3.18 -15.19 0.98
N VAL A 445 3.01 -14.19 0.11
CA VAL A 445 3.25 -12.79 0.47
C VAL A 445 2.12 -12.22 1.31
N PHE A 446 0.85 -12.45 0.94
CA PHE A 446 -0.28 -11.78 1.59
C PHE A 446 -0.91 -12.57 2.74
N ALA A 447 -0.84 -13.91 2.75
CA ALA A 447 -1.58 -14.72 3.72
C ALA A 447 -1.12 -14.51 5.17
N GLY A 448 0.20 -14.39 5.42
CA GLY A 448 0.72 -14.26 6.78
C GLY A 448 0.08 -13.10 7.55
N ARG A 449 0.07 -11.91 6.95
CA ARG A 449 -0.49 -10.71 7.61
C ARG A 449 -2.02 -10.66 7.55
N LEU A 450 -2.66 -11.18 6.50
CA LEU A 450 -4.12 -11.27 6.44
C LEU A 450 -4.68 -12.12 7.58
N ILE A 451 -4.01 -13.24 7.89
CA ILE A 451 -4.39 -14.14 8.98
C ILE A 451 -4.25 -13.42 10.33
N GLU A 452 -3.13 -12.72 10.57
CA GLU A 452 -2.95 -11.93 11.80
C GLU A 452 -4.00 -10.85 11.98
N LEU A 453 -4.37 -10.14 10.91
CA LEU A 453 -5.43 -9.12 10.95
C LEU A 453 -6.83 -9.70 11.16
N SER A 454 -7.09 -10.92 10.69
CA SER A 454 -8.37 -11.60 10.95
C SER A 454 -8.54 -12.04 12.41
N MET A 455 -7.42 -12.15 13.15
CA MET A 455 -7.41 -12.51 14.57
C MET A 455 -7.42 -11.29 15.52
N LEU A 456 -7.32 -10.06 14.98
CA LEU A 456 -7.24 -8.76 15.70
C LEU A 456 -8.48 -7.89 15.46
#